data_AF-A0A2V7QFC5-F1
#
_entry.id   AF-A0A2V7QFC5-F1
#
_cell.length_a   1.000
_cell.length_b   1.000
_cell.length_c   1.000
_cell.angle_alpha   90.00
_cell.angle_beta   90.00
_cell.angle_gamma   90.00
#
_symmetry.space_group_name_H-M   'P 1'
#
loop_
_entity.id
_entity.type
_entity.pdbx_description
1 polymer ?
#
loop_
_entity_poly.entity_id
_entity_poly.type
_entity_poly.pdbx_seq_one_letter_code
_entity_poly.pdbx_strand_id
1 'polypeptide(L)'
;MEVRFELAGLGSRAAAAMTDLVLIALLLVPLQIATDQLGLETALGRWASALLYLLLSFALFAYYILFEGLNSGRTPGKILLGIRVVMDTGRPITPAAAVLRNLVRAGEYAALLLPAALTMLLHRSNKRLGDLAAGTIVVRDHTTEWRLAPVAGVGEDPVEVGPPELAEEEFRLLDRLLARLPDLTPGVQARMTVELARRFESRVPRRTTDPQEYLVALFEEERRKRRSRFATRAGSGAGRTTVTAERFVARKQEAWEAFRGTAARIELVGLRALAAAEIPAFAARYREVAADLARARTYRVSPEVIAYLERLVAAGHNALYRARARRRLPIAPYVFRDFPAAVVESWPYVLVAFLLFTIPAAVGYAVLRERPELAEEIAPPVMVSRAEQAAERQARGIGYVETENEERPVLASWIISNNIMVCLAALAGGLVGGILTVLSLVYNGLSLGIGFGVFANHHAAGYLATFIAGHGVLELTAIFISGGAGLRLAQALVAPGDLTRKDALVLQGAIAVRMIGAVVCLLSVAGAIEGLLSASDAPAAYKFAVSAASAVLLACYFASGRAYLRTRASAAATAVAATGATGTTPR
;
A
#
# COMPACT_ATOMS: atom_id res chain seq x y z
N MET A 1 7.49 10.30 -21.72
CA MET A 1 6.28 9.45 -21.87
C MET A 1 5.48 9.60 -20.59
N GLU A 2 4.52 10.53 -20.55
CA GLU A 2 3.60 10.67 -19.40
C GLU A 2 2.54 9.58 -19.50
N VAL A 3 2.69 8.52 -18.72
CA VAL A 3 1.67 7.47 -18.60
C VAL A 3 0.58 8.03 -17.69
N ARG A 4 -0.58 8.37 -18.25
CA ARG A 4 -1.78 8.75 -17.47
C ARG A 4 -2.34 7.50 -16.80
N PHE A 5 -2.16 7.39 -15.48
CA PHE A 5 -2.79 6.35 -14.67
C PHE A 5 -4.19 6.79 -14.25
N GLU A 6 -5.17 5.88 -14.34
CA GLU A 6 -6.48 6.10 -13.72
C GLU A 6 -6.33 5.95 -12.21
N LEU A 7 -6.53 7.04 -11.47
CA LEU A 7 -6.34 7.07 -10.03
C LEU A 7 -7.53 6.41 -9.32
N ALA A 8 -7.25 5.62 -8.28
CA ALA A 8 -8.29 5.05 -7.44
C ALA A 8 -8.94 6.15 -6.59
N GLY A 9 -10.26 6.32 -6.72
CA GLY A 9 -11.03 7.27 -5.91
C GLY A 9 -11.20 6.82 -4.46
N LEU A 10 -11.60 7.75 -3.59
CA LEU A 10 -11.82 7.52 -2.15
C LEU A 10 -12.70 6.29 -1.89
N GLY A 11 -13.81 6.15 -2.61
CA GLY A 11 -14.75 5.02 -2.46
C GLY A 11 -14.10 3.67 -2.69
N SER A 12 -13.33 3.50 -3.78
CA SER A 12 -12.62 2.23 -4.07
C SER A 12 -11.56 1.88 -3.02
N ARG A 13 -10.93 2.90 -2.42
CA ARG A 13 -9.93 2.71 -1.36
C ARG A 13 -10.57 2.35 -0.03
N ALA A 14 -11.68 3.00 0.32
CA ALA A 14 -12.47 2.71 1.52
C ALA A 14 -13.07 1.30 1.44
N ALA A 15 -13.66 0.94 0.30
CA ALA A 15 -14.15 -0.41 0.05
C ALA A 15 -13.03 -1.45 0.17
N ALA A 16 -11.82 -1.18 -0.33
CA ALA A 16 -10.71 -2.13 -0.21
C ALA A 16 -10.31 -2.35 1.25
N ALA A 17 -10.28 -1.27 2.03
CA ALA A 17 -9.99 -1.34 3.45
C ALA A 17 -11.09 -2.09 4.23
N MET A 18 -12.37 -1.89 3.87
CA MET A 18 -13.49 -2.64 4.45
C MET A 18 -13.42 -4.12 4.10
N THR A 19 -13.08 -4.48 2.86
CA THR A 19 -12.89 -5.87 2.47
C THR A 19 -11.73 -6.51 3.23
N ASP A 20 -10.58 -5.84 3.34
CA ASP A 20 -9.46 -6.31 4.15
C ASP A 20 -9.87 -6.49 5.62
N LEU A 21 -10.66 -5.56 6.18
CA LEU A 21 -11.15 -5.63 7.56
C LEU A 21 -12.09 -6.83 7.77
N VAL A 22 -13.01 -7.08 6.84
CA VAL A 22 -13.92 -8.23 6.91
C VAL A 22 -13.14 -9.54 6.78
N LEU A 23 -12.16 -9.63 5.88
CA LEU A 23 -11.31 -10.82 5.75
C LEU A 23 -10.53 -11.12 7.03
N ILE A 24 -10.01 -10.07 7.67
CA ILE A 24 -9.35 -10.18 8.97
C ILE A 24 -10.37 -10.64 10.02
N ALA A 25 -11.55 -10.01 10.12
CA ALA A 25 -12.58 -10.38 11.09
C ALA A 25 -13.05 -11.84 10.92
N LEU A 26 -13.24 -12.30 9.69
CA LEU A 26 -13.60 -13.68 9.38
C LEU A 26 -12.52 -14.70 9.77
N LEU A 27 -11.26 -14.28 9.89
CA LEU A 27 -10.19 -15.11 10.41
C LEU A 27 -10.17 -15.11 11.95
N LEU A 28 -10.33 -13.94 12.57
CA LEU A 28 -10.13 -13.77 14.01
C LEU A 28 -11.34 -14.17 14.85
N VAL A 29 -12.54 -13.76 14.45
CA VAL A 29 -13.75 -13.95 15.25
C VAL A 29 -14.04 -15.44 15.46
N PRO A 30 -13.97 -16.31 14.44
CA PRO A 30 -14.14 -17.74 14.66
C PRO A 30 -13.04 -18.34 15.53
N LEU A 31 -11.79 -17.88 15.40
CA LEU A 31 -10.69 -18.36 16.23
C LEU A 31 -10.92 -17.98 17.70
N GLN A 32 -11.36 -16.74 17.96
CA GLN A 32 -11.70 -16.25 19.29
C GLN A 32 -12.89 -17.03 19.89
N ILE A 33 -13.93 -17.28 19.10
CA ILE A 33 -15.07 -18.10 19.55
C ILE A 33 -14.59 -19.53 19.86
N ALA A 34 -13.68 -20.07 19.06
CA ALA A 34 -13.19 -21.44 19.24
C ALA A 34 -12.29 -21.57 20.48
N THR A 35 -11.46 -20.58 20.77
CA THR A 35 -10.70 -20.54 22.03
C THR A 35 -11.62 -20.42 23.25
N ASP A 36 -12.62 -19.56 23.18
CA ASP A 36 -13.45 -19.21 24.34
C ASP A 36 -14.56 -20.25 24.61
N GLN A 37 -15.18 -20.80 23.55
CA GLN A 37 -16.33 -21.70 23.65
C GLN A 37 -15.99 -23.18 23.42
N LEU A 38 -14.97 -23.49 22.61
CA LEU A 38 -14.60 -24.87 22.28
C LEU A 38 -13.44 -25.39 23.13
N GLY A 39 -12.95 -24.59 24.09
CA GLY A 39 -11.84 -24.98 24.97
C GLY A 39 -10.53 -25.24 24.22
N LEU A 40 -10.30 -24.54 23.09
CA LEU A 40 -9.04 -24.69 22.36
C LEU A 40 -7.82 -24.31 23.20
N GLU A 41 -7.97 -23.42 24.20
CA GLU A 41 -6.91 -23.12 25.16
C GLU A 41 -6.56 -24.30 26.06
N THR A 42 -7.57 -25.04 26.54
CA THR A 42 -7.35 -26.25 27.35
C THR A 42 -6.82 -27.41 26.51
N ALA A 43 -7.23 -27.51 25.24
CA ALA A 43 -6.79 -28.56 24.32
C ALA A 43 -5.35 -28.35 23.79
N LEU A 44 -4.98 -27.12 23.41
CA LEU A 44 -3.63 -26.79 22.92
C LEU A 44 -2.63 -26.58 24.06
N GLY A 45 -3.13 -26.28 25.26
CA GLY A 45 -2.35 -25.83 26.39
C GLY A 45 -2.07 -24.33 26.32
N ARG A 46 -2.09 -23.68 27.50
CA ARG A 46 -1.97 -22.23 27.67
C ARG A 46 -0.77 -21.60 26.94
N TRP A 47 0.35 -22.29 26.87
CA TRP A 47 1.54 -21.80 26.17
C TRP A 47 1.36 -21.79 24.64
N ALA A 48 0.65 -22.77 24.08
CA ALA A 48 0.40 -22.85 22.65
C ALA A 48 -0.71 -21.88 22.20
N SER A 49 -1.75 -21.66 23.02
CA SER A 49 -2.79 -20.65 22.72
C SER A 49 -2.21 -19.23 22.75
N ALA A 50 -1.41 -18.90 23.76
CA ALA A 50 -0.75 -17.59 23.83
C ALA A 50 0.26 -17.39 22.69
N LEU A 51 1.01 -18.42 22.27
CA LEU A 51 1.87 -18.35 21.07
C LEU A 51 1.03 -18.11 19.80
N LEU A 52 -0.12 -18.75 19.67
CA LEU A 52 -1.02 -18.56 18.53
C LEU A 52 -1.56 -17.12 18.46
N TYR A 53 -2.03 -16.56 19.58
CA TYR A 53 -2.52 -15.17 19.65
C TYR A 53 -1.43 -14.14 19.35
N LEU A 54 -0.22 -14.40 19.82
CA LEU A 54 0.94 -13.58 19.50
C LEU A 54 1.21 -13.58 17.99
N LEU A 55 1.30 -14.77 17.38
CA LEU A 55 1.55 -14.92 15.95
C LEU A 55 0.45 -14.25 15.13
N LEU A 56 -0.80 -14.33 15.60
CA LEU A 56 -1.96 -13.73 14.97
C LEU A 56 -1.94 -12.19 15.05
N SER A 57 -1.69 -11.62 16.23
CA SER A 57 -1.55 -10.18 16.45
C SER A 57 -0.41 -9.59 15.62
N PHE A 58 0.72 -10.32 15.53
CA PHE A 58 1.82 -9.96 14.65
C PHE A 58 1.41 -10.00 13.17
N ALA A 59 0.71 -11.05 12.74
CA ALA A 59 0.23 -11.19 11.37
C ALA A 59 -0.75 -10.07 10.98
N LEU A 60 -1.60 -9.61 11.90
CA LEU A 60 -2.48 -8.45 11.75
C LEU A 60 -1.73 -7.15 11.54
N PHE A 61 -0.78 -6.85 12.43
CA PHE A 61 0.00 -5.62 12.35
C PHE A 61 0.85 -5.59 11.08
N ALA A 62 1.49 -6.72 10.78
CA ALA A 62 2.32 -6.87 9.61
C ALA A 62 1.49 -7.05 8.31
N TYR A 63 0.18 -7.31 8.39
CA TYR A 63 -0.67 -7.66 7.24
C TYR A 63 -0.47 -6.72 6.07
N TYR A 64 -0.70 -5.42 6.27
CA TYR A 64 -0.65 -4.46 5.17
C TYR A 64 0.79 -4.19 4.70
N ILE A 65 1.75 -4.21 5.61
CA ILE A 65 3.17 -4.05 5.27
C ILE A 65 3.65 -5.24 4.42
N LEU A 66 3.33 -6.46 4.85
CA LEU A 66 3.68 -7.71 4.19
C LEU A 66 2.98 -7.81 2.84
N PHE A 67 1.65 -7.69 2.79
CA PHE A 67 0.94 -7.83 1.53
C PHE A 67 1.33 -6.76 0.53
N GLU A 68 1.46 -5.49 0.93
CA GLU A 68 1.85 -4.45 -0.01
C GLU A 68 3.33 -4.55 -0.41
N GLY A 69 4.22 -4.91 0.51
CA GLY A 69 5.64 -5.08 0.22
C GLY A 69 5.95 -6.33 -0.61
N LEU A 70 5.22 -7.44 -0.38
CA LEU A 70 5.45 -8.73 -1.02
C LEU A 70 4.62 -8.94 -2.29
N ASN A 71 3.46 -8.31 -2.41
CA ASN A 71 2.51 -8.51 -3.50
C ASN A 71 2.38 -7.27 -4.40
N SER A 72 3.49 -6.55 -4.59
CA SER A 72 3.60 -5.41 -5.51
C SER A 72 2.55 -4.31 -5.27
N GLY A 73 2.31 -3.98 -3.99
CA GLY A 73 1.39 -2.90 -3.59
C GLY A 73 -0.08 -3.32 -3.50
N ARG A 74 -0.38 -4.62 -3.45
CA ARG A 74 -1.75 -5.15 -3.40
C ARG A 74 -2.02 -5.93 -2.09
N THR A 75 -3.07 -5.54 -1.36
CA THR A 75 -3.68 -6.37 -0.29
C THR A 75 -4.83 -7.21 -0.85
N PRO A 76 -5.27 -8.29 -0.19
CA PRO A 76 -6.40 -9.10 -0.64
C PRO A 76 -7.65 -8.28 -1.04
N GLY A 77 -8.06 -7.30 -0.24
CA GLY A 77 -9.16 -6.40 -0.57
C GLY A 77 -8.88 -5.49 -1.78
N LYS A 78 -7.63 -5.05 -1.94
CA LYS A 78 -7.19 -4.30 -3.13
C LYS A 78 -7.15 -5.15 -4.39
N ILE A 79 -6.81 -6.43 -4.27
CA ILE A 79 -6.89 -7.39 -5.38
C ILE A 79 -8.34 -7.54 -5.81
N LEU A 80 -9.25 -7.73 -4.86
CA LEU A 80 -10.67 -7.91 -5.13
C LEU A 80 -11.30 -6.72 -5.85
N LEU A 81 -10.85 -5.51 -5.53
CA LEU A 81 -11.33 -4.26 -6.15
C LEU A 81 -10.49 -3.77 -7.32
N GLY A 82 -9.50 -4.55 -7.76
CA GLY A 82 -8.67 -4.21 -8.92
C GLY A 82 -7.91 -2.90 -8.74
N ILE A 83 -7.27 -2.69 -7.58
CA ILE A 83 -6.43 -1.52 -7.33
C ILE A 83 -5.04 -1.94 -6.83
N ARG A 84 -4.02 -1.15 -7.12
CA ARG A 84 -2.66 -1.37 -6.60
C ARG A 84 -1.95 -0.07 -6.25
N VAL A 85 -0.93 -0.19 -5.43
CA VAL A 85 -0.09 0.94 -5.03
C VAL A 85 1.20 0.92 -5.82
N VAL A 86 1.53 2.06 -6.42
CA VAL A 86 2.77 2.28 -7.17
C VAL A 86 3.45 3.56 -6.69
N MET A 87 4.74 3.70 -6.94
CA MET A 87 5.45 4.97 -6.70
C MET A 87 4.88 6.06 -7.63
N ASP A 88 5.03 7.33 -7.26
CA ASP A 88 4.66 8.49 -8.11
C ASP A 88 5.31 8.46 -9.49
N THR A 89 6.48 7.82 -9.58
CA THR A 89 7.22 7.58 -10.83
C THR A 89 6.66 6.44 -11.68
N GLY A 90 5.54 5.84 -11.27
CA GLY A 90 4.95 4.64 -11.85
C GLY A 90 5.77 3.37 -11.61
N ARG A 91 6.76 3.39 -10.71
CA ARG A 91 7.59 2.23 -10.33
C ARG A 91 6.86 1.33 -9.33
N PRO A 92 7.20 0.02 -9.24
CA PRO A 92 6.68 -0.83 -8.16
C PRO A 92 7.01 -0.24 -6.80
N ILE A 93 6.10 -0.42 -5.84
CA ILE A 93 6.31 0.05 -4.48
C ILE A 93 7.59 -0.56 -3.88
N THR A 94 8.37 0.25 -3.18
CA THR A 94 9.54 -0.25 -2.44
C THR A 94 9.12 -0.76 -1.07
N PRO A 95 9.82 -1.73 -0.47
CA PRO A 95 9.52 -2.18 0.90
C PRO A 95 9.53 -1.03 1.91
N ALA A 96 10.47 -0.07 1.76
CA ALA A 96 10.53 1.11 2.61
C ALA A 96 9.30 2.01 2.45
N ALA A 97 8.84 2.23 1.21
CA ALA A 97 7.61 2.98 0.94
C ALA A 97 6.37 2.25 1.49
N ALA A 98 6.29 0.92 1.38
CA ALA A 98 5.20 0.13 1.94
C ALA A 98 5.15 0.25 3.48
N VAL A 99 6.29 0.18 4.14
CA VAL A 99 6.39 0.36 5.60
C VAL A 99 5.99 1.79 5.98
N LEU A 100 6.64 2.81 5.42
CA LEU A 100 6.39 4.22 5.74
C LEU A 100 4.90 4.59 5.59
N ARG A 101 4.28 4.13 4.51
CA ARG A 101 2.87 4.39 4.22
C ARG A 101 1.90 3.72 5.19
N ASN A 102 2.23 2.52 5.67
CA ASN A 102 1.41 1.80 6.65
C ASN A 102 1.65 2.26 8.08
N LEU A 103 2.81 2.84 8.37
CA LEU A 103 3.10 3.48 9.66
C LEU A 103 2.36 4.80 9.82
N VAL A 104 2.38 5.65 8.79
CA VAL A 104 1.53 6.86 8.78
C VAL A 104 0.07 6.46 8.92
N ARG A 105 -0.34 5.35 8.31
CA ARG A 105 -1.70 4.83 8.50
C ARG A 105 -2.02 4.45 9.95
N ALA A 106 -1.07 3.90 10.71
CA ALA A 106 -1.28 3.61 12.12
C ALA A 106 -1.50 4.90 12.93
N GLY A 107 -0.75 5.96 12.64
CA GLY A 107 -1.02 7.30 13.19
C GLY A 107 -2.35 7.91 12.71
N GLU A 108 -2.74 7.68 11.45
CA GLU A 108 -4.05 8.07 10.93
C GLU A 108 -5.18 7.33 11.68
N TYR A 109 -5.02 6.04 12.03
CA TYR A 109 -5.99 5.29 12.83
C TYR A 109 -6.14 5.87 14.23
N ALA A 110 -5.03 6.27 14.87
CA ALA A 110 -5.06 6.96 16.16
C ALA A 110 -5.89 8.26 16.10
N ALA A 111 -5.87 8.94 14.96
CA ALA A 111 -6.64 10.15 14.69
C ALA A 111 -8.00 9.88 14.00
N LEU A 112 -8.59 8.69 14.19
CA LEU A 112 -9.90 8.29 13.65
C LEU A 112 -10.02 8.38 12.12
N LEU A 113 -8.89 8.26 11.40
CA LEU A 113 -8.77 8.36 9.94
C LEU A 113 -9.20 9.71 9.35
N LEU A 114 -9.57 10.70 10.16
CA LEU A 114 -9.98 12.03 9.71
C LEU A 114 -8.88 12.73 8.89
N PRO A 115 -7.60 12.71 9.30
CA PRO A 115 -6.53 13.31 8.50
C PRO A 115 -6.34 12.63 7.14
N ALA A 116 -6.55 11.31 7.09
CA ALA A 116 -6.43 10.53 5.85
C ALA A 116 -7.56 10.87 4.86
N ALA A 117 -8.81 10.92 5.34
CA ALA A 117 -9.97 11.28 4.54
C ALA A 117 -9.86 12.72 4.03
N LEU A 118 -9.50 13.66 4.91
CA LEU A 118 -9.35 15.07 4.56
C LEU A 118 -8.26 15.29 3.51
N THR A 119 -7.09 14.66 3.67
CA THR A 119 -6.01 14.80 2.68
C THR A 119 -6.36 14.16 1.34
N MET A 120 -7.06 13.02 1.33
CA MET A 120 -7.54 12.43 0.08
C MET A 120 -8.56 13.32 -0.64
N LEU A 121 -9.46 13.99 0.08
CA LEU A 121 -10.47 14.87 -0.50
C LEU A 121 -9.87 16.17 -1.05
N LEU A 122 -8.86 16.73 -0.38
CA LEU A 122 -8.25 18.01 -0.76
C LEU A 122 -7.17 17.85 -1.84
N HIS A 123 -6.49 16.70 -1.91
CA HIS A 123 -5.38 16.51 -2.82
C HIS A 123 -5.84 16.09 -4.22
N ARG A 124 -5.40 16.81 -5.27
CA ARG A 124 -5.78 16.60 -6.69
C ARG A 124 -5.56 15.18 -7.22
N SER A 125 -4.67 14.41 -6.60
CA SER A 125 -4.37 13.01 -6.95
C SER A 125 -4.94 11.97 -5.96
N ASN A 126 -5.90 12.35 -5.11
CA ASN A 126 -6.54 11.48 -4.10
C ASN A 126 -5.53 10.76 -3.18
N LYS A 127 -4.46 11.46 -2.75
CA LYS A 127 -3.40 10.91 -1.88
C LYS A 127 -3.72 11.17 -0.42
N ARG A 128 -3.53 10.17 0.44
CA ARG A 128 -3.51 10.39 1.91
C ARG A 128 -2.12 10.81 2.40
N LEU A 129 -2.01 11.23 3.66
CA LEU A 129 -0.75 11.54 4.34
C LEU A 129 0.29 10.43 4.16
N GLY A 130 -0.12 9.17 4.33
CA GLY A 130 0.82 8.05 4.14
C GLY A 130 1.35 7.95 2.71
N ASP A 131 0.52 8.24 1.71
CA ASP A 131 0.93 8.17 0.31
C ASP A 131 1.84 9.35 -0.07
N LEU A 132 1.58 10.52 0.51
CA LEU A 132 2.41 11.72 0.38
C LEU A 132 3.79 11.50 1.01
N ALA A 133 3.84 10.94 2.22
CA ALA A 133 5.08 10.62 2.92
C ALA A 133 5.92 9.59 2.14
N ALA A 134 5.27 8.57 1.56
CA ALA A 134 5.95 7.50 0.83
C ALA A 134 6.19 7.81 -0.66
N GLY A 135 5.69 8.92 -1.20
CA GLY A 135 5.77 9.25 -2.63
C GLY A 135 5.09 8.21 -3.51
N THR A 136 3.88 7.79 -3.11
CA THR A 136 3.10 6.74 -3.79
C THR A 136 1.74 7.25 -4.26
N ILE A 137 1.17 6.55 -5.23
CA ILE A 137 -0.20 6.69 -5.70
C ILE A 137 -0.89 5.34 -5.73
N VAL A 138 -2.21 5.35 -5.57
CA VAL A 138 -3.05 4.18 -5.78
C VAL A 138 -3.70 4.31 -7.15
N VAL A 139 -3.46 3.32 -8.00
CA VAL A 139 -3.95 3.28 -9.37
C VAL A 139 -4.95 2.14 -9.51
N ARG A 140 -5.97 2.36 -10.34
CA ARG A 140 -6.81 1.26 -10.81
C ARG A 140 -5.98 0.32 -11.66
N ASP A 141 -6.02 -0.92 -11.25
CA ASP A 141 -5.33 -2.04 -11.84
C ASP A 141 -6.35 -2.83 -12.63
N HIS A 142 -6.70 -2.30 -13.80
CA HIS A 142 -7.49 -3.05 -14.77
C HIS A 142 -6.58 -4.13 -15.33
N THR A 143 -6.44 -5.23 -14.59
CA THR A 143 -5.87 -6.45 -15.14
C THR A 143 -6.81 -6.94 -16.24
N THR A 144 -6.46 -6.56 -17.47
CA THR A 144 -6.65 -7.42 -18.65
C THR A 144 -8.03 -7.43 -19.33
N GLU A 145 -8.94 -6.50 -19.06
CA GLU A 145 -10.19 -6.35 -19.85
C GLU A 145 -10.18 -5.18 -20.83
N TRP A 146 -9.01 -4.72 -21.25
CA TRP A 146 -8.92 -3.87 -22.44
C TRP A 146 -8.89 -4.79 -23.67
N ARG A 147 -10.06 -5.27 -24.10
CA ARG A 147 -10.24 -5.90 -25.44
C ARG A 147 -10.60 -4.81 -26.43
N LEU A 148 -9.97 -4.85 -27.60
CA LEU A 148 -10.47 -4.10 -28.74
C LEU A 148 -11.77 -4.77 -29.17
N ALA A 149 -12.87 -4.01 -29.33
CA ALA A 149 -14.08 -4.57 -29.92
C ALA A 149 -13.75 -5.17 -31.31
N PRO A 150 -14.40 -6.27 -31.73
CA PRO A 150 -14.20 -6.80 -33.07
C PRO A 150 -14.49 -5.70 -34.09
N VAL A 151 -13.56 -5.41 -34.99
CA VAL A 151 -13.87 -4.57 -36.15
C VAL A 151 -14.93 -5.32 -36.94
N ALA A 152 -16.16 -4.81 -36.98
CA ALA A 152 -17.25 -5.41 -37.74
C ALA A 152 -16.78 -5.68 -39.17
N GLY A 153 -16.93 -6.92 -39.62
CA GLY A 153 -16.23 -7.50 -40.77
C GLY A 153 -16.01 -6.52 -41.92
N VAL A 154 -14.75 -6.22 -42.20
CA VAL A 154 -14.35 -5.60 -43.46
C VAL A 154 -14.55 -6.68 -44.51
N GLY A 155 -15.74 -6.72 -45.10
CA GLY A 155 -16.04 -7.59 -46.23
C GLY A 155 -15.01 -7.41 -47.33
N GLU A 156 -14.66 -8.51 -47.98
CA GLU A 156 -13.72 -8.56 -49.11
C GLU A 156 -14.12 -7.53 -50.18
N ASP A 157 -13.11 -6.74 -50.58
CA ASP A 157 -13.05 -5.72 -51.63
C ASP A 157 -14.26 -4.77 -51.88
N PRO A 158 -14.04 -3.44 -51.91
CA PRO A 158 -15.05 -2.54 -52.42
C PRO A 158 -15.12 -2.73 -53.94
N VAL A 159 -16.23 -3.29 -54.41
CA VAL A 159 -16.72 -3.06 -55.78
C VAL A 159 -16.57 -1.56 -56.06
N GLU A 160 -16.04 -1.19 -57.23
CA GLU A 160 -16.00 0.20 -57.71
C GLU A 160 -17.42 0.72 -57.89
N VAL A 161 -18.08 1.06 -56.78
CA VAL A 161 -19.35 1.75 -56.78
C VAL A 161 -18.99 3.24 -56.84
N GLY A 162 -19.53 3.93 -57.85
CA GLY A 162 -19.24 5.32 -58.20
C GLY A 162 -19.44 6.35 -57.06
N PRO A 163 -19.39 7.66 -57.36
CA PRO A 163 -19.52 8.68 -56.33
C PRO A 163 -20.87 8.58 -55.57
N PRO A 164 -20.93 9.02 -54.29
CA PRO A 164 -22.18 9.09 -53.55
C PRO A 164 -23.25 9.89 -54.31
N GLU A 165 -24.47 9.37 -54.37
CA GLU A 165 -25.62 9.97 -55.06
C GLU A 165 -26.43 10.89 -54.13
N LEU A 166 -26.36 10.68 -52.81
CA LEU A 166 -27.01 11.52 -51.81
C LEU A 166 -26.07 12.57 -51.24
N ALA A 167 -26.59 13.74 -50.85
CA ALA A 167 -25.84 14.71 -50.05
C ALA A 167 -25.60 14.19 -48.61
N GLU A 168 -24.58 14.70 -47.91
CA GLU A 168 -24.26 14.30 -46.53
C GLU A 168 -25.45 14.48 -45.57
N GLU A 169 -26.20 15.57 -45.72
CA GLU A 169 -27.38 15.86 -44.90
C GLU A 169 -28.51 14.86 -45.15
N GLU A 170 -28.70 14.47 -46.40
CA GLU A 170 -29.70 13.49 -46.83
C GLU A 170 -29.34 12.09 -46.31
N PHE A 171 -28.06 11.71 -46.37
CA PHE A 171 -27.57 10.45 -45.82
C PHE A 171 -27.73 10.39 -44.28
N ARG A 172 -27.42 11.47 -43.57
CA ARG A 172 -27.63 11.55 -42.11
C ARG A 172 -29.10 11.55 -41.71
N LEU A 173 -29.98 12.07 -42.56
CA LEU A 173 -31.42 12.01 -42.35
C LEU A 173 -31.91 10.57 -42.48
N LEU A 174 -31.45 9.87 -43.53
CA LEU A 174 -31.77 8.48 -43.78
C LEU A 174 -31.25 7.56 -42.66
N ASP A 175 -30.00 7.74 -42.23
CA ASP A 175 -29.39 7.02 -41.10
C ASP A 175 -30.19 7.19 -39.80
N ARG A 176 -30.55 8.44 -39.47
CA ARG A 176 -31.35 8.75 -38.27
C ARG A 176 -32.76 8.15 -38.33
N LEU A 177 -33.40 8.15 -39.51
CA LEU A 177 -34.71 7.53 -39.67
C LEU A 177 -34.61 6.01 -39.50
N LEU A 178 -33.67 5.35 -40.18
CA LEU A 178 -33.48 3.90 -40.12
C LEU A 178 -33.09 3.42 -38.71
N ALA A 179 -32.26 4.18 -38.00
CA ALA A 179 -31.90 3.87 -36.61
C ALA A 179 -33.09 3.98 -35.64
N ARG A 180 -34.04 4.88 -35.90
CA ARG A 180 -35.19 5.16 -35.03
C ARG A 180 -36.47 4.44 -35.45
N LEU A 181 -36.51 3.87 -36.66
CA LEU A 181 -37.64 3.15 -37.21
C LEU A 181 -38.19 2.02 -36.30
N PRO A 182 -37.35 1.20 -35.64
CA PRO A 182 -37.82 0.17 -34.70
C PRO A 182 -38.55 0.73 -33.48
N ASP A 183 -38.29 2.00 -33.11
CA ASP A 183 -38.85 2.66 -31.92
C ASP A 183 -40.12 3.46 -32.24
N LEU A 184 -40.54 3.54 -33.52
CA LEU A 184 -41.71 4.31 -33.95
C LEU A 184 -42.98 3.45 -33.97
N THR A 185 -44.14 4.08 -33.76
CA THR A 185 -45.42 3.40 -33.90
C THR A 185 -45.67 2.98 -35.36
N PRO A 186 -46.30 1.81 -35.62
CA PRO A 186 -46.44 1.26 -36.98
C PRO A 186 -47.08 2.23 -38.00
N GLY A 187 -48.07 3.03 -37.55
CA GLY A 187 -48.74 4.01 -38.40
C GLY A 187 -47.91 5.26 -38.73
N VAL A 188 -46.87 5.56 -37.95
CA VAL A 188 -45.89 6.63 -38.23
C VAL A 188 -44.76 6.08 -39.09
N GLN A 189 -44.29 4.86 -38.81
CA GLN A 189 -43.33 4.11 -39.63
C GLN A 189 -43.78 4.05 -41.09
N ALA A 190 -45.01 3.59 -41.36
CA ALA A 190 -45.53 3.50 -42.72
C ALA A 190 -45.57 4.86 -43.44
N ARG A 191 -46.04 5.92 -42.74
CA ARG A 191 -46.13 7.27 -43.31
C ARG A 191 -44.77 7.86 -43.65
N MET A 192 -43.83 7.85 -42.70
CA MET A 192 -42.50 8.43 -42.89
C MET A 192 -41.69 7.68 -43.96
N THR A 193 -41.84 6.36 -44.01
CA THR A 193 -41.15 5.52 -44.99
C THR A 193 -41.65 5.80 -46.41
N VAL A 194 -42.97 5.89 -46.61
CA VAL A 194 -43.57 6.22 -47.92
C VAL A 194 -43.18 7.63 -48.37
N GLU A 195 -43.22 8.61 -47.46
CA GLU A 195 -42.89 10.00 -47.78
C GLU A 195 -41.43 10.17 -48.18
N LEU A 196 -40.51 9.56 -47.42
CA LEU A 196 -39.08 9.65 -47.72
C LEU A 196 -38.69 8.80 -48.93
N ALA A 197 -39.31 7.62 -49.12
CA ALA A 197 -39.10 6.79 -50.30
C ALA A 197 -39.52 7.52 -51.58
N ARG A 198 -40.72 8.12 -51.63
CA ARG A 198 -41.18 8.89 -52.79
C ARG A 198 -40.23 10.05 -53.14
N ARG A 199 -39.69 10.73 -52.12
CA ARG A 199 -38.74 11.84 -52.30
C ARG A 199 -37.44 11.37 -52.96
N PHE A 200 -36.91 10.23 -52.55
CA PHE A 200 -35.67 9.69 -53.12
C PHE A 200 -35.89 8.94 -54.43
N GLU A 201 -37.00 8.23 -54.60
CA GLU A 201 -37.32 7.44 -55.80
C GLU A 201 -37.43 8.33 -57.05
N SER A 202 -37.93 9.56 -56.88
CA SER A 202 -37.97 10.57 -57.96
C SER A 202 -36.58 10.98 -58.49
N ARG A 203 -35.52 10.85 -57.68
CA ARG A 203 -34.14 11.24 -58.02
C ARG A 203 -33.24 10.04 -58.28
N VAL A 204 -33.49 8.92 -57.59
CA VAL A 204 -32.70 7.69 -57.61
C VAL A 204 -33.65 6.50 -57.77
N PRO A 205 -34.14 6.24 -58.99
CA PRO A 205 -35.11 5.17 -59.22
C PRO A 205 -34.48 3.79 -59.02
N ARG A 206 -35.19 2.88 -58.33
CA ARG A 206 -34.78 1.49 -58.10
C ARG A 206 -35.94 0.53 -58.35
N ARG A 207 -35.63 -0.72 -58.69
CA ARG A 207 -36.64 -1.78 -58.92
C ARG A 207 -37.02 -2.45 -57.60
N THR A 208 -37.71 -1.73 -56.73
CA THR A 208 -38.21 -2.28 -55.45
C THR A 208 -39.65 -1.80 -55.24
N THR A 209 -40.54 -2.70 -54.86
CA THR A 209 -41.98 -2.42 -54.70
C THR A 209 -42.35 -1.97 -53.29
N ASP A 210 -41.52 -2.27 -52.29
CA ASP A 210 -41.72 -1.86 -50.90
C ASP A 210 -40.91 -0.58 -50.54
N PRO A 211 -41.56 0.48 -50.04
CA PRO A 211 -40.88 1.71 -49.59
C PRO A 211 -39.80 1.50 -48.53
N GLN A 212 -39.99 0.54 -47.61
CA GLN A 212 -39.01 0.30 -46.55
C GLN A 212 -37.77 -0.42 -47.10
N GLU A 213 -37.98 -1.45 -47.89
CA GLU A 213 -36.92 -2.17 -48.59
C GLU A 213 -36.12 -1.23 -49.52
N TYR A 214 -36.79 -0.31 -50.21
CA TYR A 214 -36.14 0.73 -51.03
C TYR A 214 -35.17 1.59 -50.21
N LEU A 215 -35.60 2.12 -49.06
CA LEU A 215 -34.78 2.99 -48.22
C LEU A 215 -33.58 2.26 -47.60
N VAL A 216 -33.76 1.00 -47.19
CA VAL A 216 -32.68 0.16 -46.66
C VAL A 216 -31.67 -0.16 -47.76
N ALA A 217 -32.13 -0.53 -48.96
CA ALA A 217 -31.26 -0.81 -50.10
C ALA A 217 -30.45 0.43 -50.52
N LEU A 218 -31.10 1.60 -50.59
CA LEU A 218 -30.47 2.88 -50.90
C LEU A 218 -29.42 3.25 -49.83
N PHE A 219 -29.73 3.06 -48.54
CA PHE A 219 -28.81 3.32 -47.44
C PHE A 219 -27.57 2.44 -47.50
N GLU A 220 -27.72 1.13 -47.70
CA GLU A 220 -26.59 0.21 -47.78
C GLU A 220 -25.73 0.44 -49.03
N GLU A 221 -26.32 0.87 -50.14
CA GLU A 221 -25.57 1.28 -51.32
C GLU A 221 -24.80 2.59 -51.12
N GLU A 222 -25.44 3.61 -50.56
CA GLU A 222 -24.77 4.88 -50.22
C GLU A 222 -23.67 4.68 -49.19
N ARG A 223 -23.90 3.85 -48.18
CA ARG A 223 -22.91 3.46 -47.17
C ARG A 223 -21.71 2.76 -47.82
N ARG A 224 -21.92 1.93 -48.85
CA ARG A 224 -20.84 1.31 -49.64
C ARG A 224 -20.11 2.32 -50.53
N LYS A 225 -20.80 3.18 -51.28
CA LYS A 225 -20.21 4.26 -52.10
C LYS A 225 -19.39 5.22 -51.25
N ARG A 226 -19.88 5.58 -50.07
CA ARG A 226 -19.20 6.48 -49.10
C ARG A 226 -18.00 5.82 -48.41
N ARG A 227 -17.92 4.49 -48.40
CA ARG A 227 -16.74 3.71 -48.00
C ARG A 227 -15.72 3.53 -49.15
N SER A 228 -16.11 3.82 -50.40
CA SER A 228 -15.25 3.63 -51.58
C SER A 228 -14.19 4.74 -51.71
N ARG A 229 -13.13 4.48 -52.50
CA ARG A 229 -12.03 5.44 -52.76
C ARG A 229 -12.51 6.77 -53.35
N PHE A 230 -13.66 6.79 -54.04
CA PHE A 230 -14.20 8.01 -54.65
C PHE A 230 -14.70 9.03 -53.61
N ALA A 231 -15.18 8.57 -52.45
CA ALA A 231 -15.57 9.45 -51.34
C ALA A 231 -14.37 10.14 -50.67
N THR A 232 -13.17 9.55 -50.76
CA THR A 232 -11.95 10.10 -50.17
C THR A 232 -11.43 11.34 -50.93
N ARG A 233 -11.81 11.52 -52.20
CA ARG A 233 -11.46 12.71 -53.01
C ARG A 233 -12.43 13.88 -52.83
N ALA A 234 -13.66 13.64 -52.36
CA ALA A 234 -14.74 14.63 -52.40
C ALA A 234 -14.97 15.40 -51.08
N GLY A 235 -14.25 15.13 -49.98
CA GLY A 235 -14.49 15.85 -48.72
C GLY A 235 -13.34 15.85 -47.72
N SER A 236 -12.66 16.99 -47.59
CA SER A 236 -11.68 17.30 -46.54
C SER A 236 -12.41 17.66 -45.23
N GLY A 237 -12.68 16.67 -44.38
CA GLY A 237 -13.31 16.90 -43.07
C GLY A 237 -12.71 16.02 -41.98
N ALA A 238 -12.23 16.65 -40.90
CA ALA A 238 -11.63 16.00 -39.74
C ALA A 238 -12.61 15.02 -39.08
N GLY A 239 -12.17 13.78 -38.85
CA GLY A 239 -12.91 12.77 -38.08
C GLY A 239 -13.19 11.44 -38.79
N ARG A 240 -12.68 11.20 -40.00
CA ARG A 240 -12.89 9.92 -40.70
C ARG A 240 -11.66 9.03 -40.60
N THR A 241 -11.82 7.86 -39.97
CA THR A 241 -10.85 6.77 -40.02
C THR A 241 -10.65 6.40 -41.50
N THR A 242 -9.44 6.56 -42.02
CA THR A 242 -9.17 6.19 -43.42
C THR A 242 -9.35 4.67 -43.59
N VAL A 243 -9.78 4.20 -44.75
CA VAL A 243 -9.84 2.74 -45.05
C VAL A 243 -8.49 2.07 -44.76
N THR A 244 -7.39 2.81 -44.91
CA THR A 244 -6.03 2.39 -44.54
C THR A 244 -5.85 2.17 -43.04
N ALA A 245 -6.44 3.03 -42.20
CA ALA A 245 -6.44 2.94 -40.75
C ALA A 245 -7.27 1.75 -40.24
N GLU A 246 -8.45 1.49 -40.81
CA GLU A 246 -9.29 0.33 -40.43
C GLU A 246 -8.64 -1.00 -40.86
N ARG A 247 -8.10 -1.08 -42.08
CA ARG A 247 -7.35 -2.26 -42.56
C ARG A 247 -6.07 -2.51 -41.77
N PHE A 248 -5.43 -1.46 -41.26
CA PHE A 248 -4.29 -1.60 -40.36
C PHE A 248 -4.69 -2.27 -39.05
N VAL A 249 -5.78 -1.80 -38.43
CA VAL A 249 -6.30 -2.37 -37.17
C VAL A 249 -6.73 -3.82 -37.36
N ALA A 250 -7.59 -4.10 -38.35
CA ALA A 250 -8.13 -5.44 -38.58
C ALA A 250 -7.02 -6.50 -38.77
N ARG A 251 -5.98 -6.17 -39.55
CA ARG A 251 -4.87 -7.08 -39.82
C ARG A 251 -3.94 -7.32 -38.62
N LYS A 252 -3.85 -6.36 -37.70
CA LYS A 252 -2.91 -6.43 -36.56
C LYS A 252 -3.56 -6.85 -35.25
N GLN A 253 -4.89 -6.82 -35.16
CA GLN A 253 -5.65 -7.11 -33.94
C GLN A 253 -5.30 -8.47 -33.34
N GLU A 254 -5.23 -9.53 -34.15
CA GLU A 254 -4.89 -10.88 -33.68
C GLU A 254 -3.47 -10.95 -33.08
N ALA A 255 -2.49 -10.34 -33.75
CA ALA A 255 -1.10 -10.29 -33.27
C ALA A 255 -0.98 -9.51 -31.95
N TRP A 256 -1.72 -8.41 -31.81
CA TRP A 256 -1.77 -7.63 -30.58
C TRP A 256 -2.38 -8.44 -29.43
N GLU A 257 -3.43 -9.21 -29.70
CA GLU A 257 -4.11 -10.04 -28.72
C GLU A 257 -3.25 -11.23 -28.26
N ALA A 258 -2.51 -11.86 -29.18
CA ALA A 258 -1.52 -12.89 -28.85
C ALA A 258 -0.35 -12.34 -28.01
N PHE A 259 0.14 -11.14 -28.33
CA PHE A 259 1.18 -10.48 -27.52
C PHE A 259 0.66 -10.11 -26.13
N ARG A 260 -0.58 -9.62 -26.01
CA ARG A 260 -1.24 -9.36 -24.72
C ARG A 260 -1.30 -10.62 -23.87
N GLY A 261 -1.73 -11.75 -24.43
CA GLY A 261 -1.81 -13.03 -23.71
C GLY A 261 -0.44 -13.45 -23.15
N THR A 262 0.61 -13.30 -23.96
CA THR A 262 1.98 -13.61 -23.55
C THR A 262 2.48 -12.65 -22.46
N ALA A 263 2.26 -11.34 -22.63
CA ALA A 263 2.64 -10.33 -21.65
C ALA A 263 1.93 -10.53 -20.30
N ALA A 264 0.64 -10.89 -20.30
CA ALA A 264 -0.13 -11.19 -19.09
C ALA A 264 0.42 -12.43 -18.36
N ARG A 265 0.84 -13.47 -19.10
CA ARG A 265 1.47 -14.67 -18.52
C ARG A 265 2.79 -14.33 -17.82
N ILE A 266 3.60 -13.46 -18.41
CA ILE A 266 4.86 -12.97 -17.82
C ILE A 266 4.58 -12.09 -16.60
N GLU A 267 3.51 -11.29 -16.59
CA GLU A 267 3.16 -10.48 -15.42
C GLU A 267 2.78 -11.34 -14.20
N LEU A 268 2.12 -12.47 -14.42
CA LEU A 268 1.72 -13.41 -13.36
C LEU A 268 2.89 -14.24 -12.81
N VAL A 269 3.68 -14.83 -13.70
CA VAL A 269 4.68 -15.87 -13.35
C VAL A 269 6.12 -15.35 -13.43
N GLY A 270 6.34 -14.19 -14.06
CA GLY A 270 7.65 -13.61 -14.35
C GLY A 270 8.26 -14.12 -15.66
N LEU A 271 9.45 -13.61 -16.03
CA LEU A 271 10.19 -14.03 -17.24
C LEU A 271 10.50 -15.53 -17.29
N ARG A 272 10.46 -16.23 -16.15
CA ARG A 272 10.61 -17.69 -16.07
C ARG A 272 9.46 -18.47 -16.72
N ALA A 273 8.34 -17.81 -17.01
CA ALA A 273 7.21 -18.38 -17.74
C ALA A 273 7.50 -18.60 -19.24
N LEU A 274 8.64 -18.10 -19.72
CA LEU A 274 9.11 -18.28 -21.07
C LEU A 274 10.34 -19.19 -21.06
N ALA A 275 10.41 -20.12 -22.01
CA ALA A 275 11.64 -20.80 -22.32
C ALA A 275 12.68 -19.79 -22.82
N ALA A 276 13.97 -20.08 -22.63
CA ALA A 276 15.05 -19.18 -23.05
C ALA A 276 14.97 -18.79 -24.55
N ALA A 277 14.50 -19.72 -25.40
CA ALA A 277 14.30 -19.51 -26.82
C ALA A 277 13.12 -18.56 -27.16
N GLU A 278 12.15 -18.39 -26.26
CA GLU A 278 10.97 -17.55 -26.49
C GLU A 278 11.23 -16.06 -26.16
N ILE A 279 12.28 -15.77 -25.36
CA ILE A 279 12.59 -14.40 -24.91
C ILE A 279 12.94 -13.46 -26.10
N PRO A 280 13.79 -13.86 -27.07
CA PRO A 280 14.07 -13.02 -28.24
C PRO A 280 12.83 -12.77 -29.09
N ALA A 281 11.97 -13.79 -29.25
CA ALA A 281 10.71 -13.66 -29.99
C ALA A 281 9.74 -12.69 -29.30
N PHE A 282 9.65 -12.73 -27.97
CA PHE A 282 8.87 -11.76 -27.21
C PHE A 282 9.42 -10.33 -27.36
N ALA A 283 10.73 -10.14 -27.30
CA ALA A 283 11.38 -8.85 -27.51
C ALA A 283 11.16 -8.29 -28.93
N ALA A 284 11.15 -9.16 -29.94
CA ALA A 284 10.82 -8.78 -31.31
C ALA A 284 9.37 -8.30 -31.45
N ARG A 285 8.41 -9.07 -30.91
CA ARG A 285 6.98 -8.68 -30.89
C ARG A 285 6.75 -7.37 -30.13
N TYR A 286 7.44 -7.15 -29.02
CA TYR A 286 7.37 -5.88 -28.29
C TYR A 286 7.77 -4.68 -29.16
N ARG A 287 8.89 -4.79 -29.91
CA ARG A 287 9.33 -3.73 -30.83
C ARG A 287 8.32 -3.52 -31.97
N GLU A 288 7.72 -4.59 -32.46
CA GLU A 288 6.69 -4.52 -33.50
C GLU A 288 5.44 -3.76 -33.02
N VAL A 289 4.96 -4.04 -31.81
CA VAL A 289 3.82 -3.33 -31.22
C VAL A 289 4.14 -1.85 -30.96
N ALA A 290 5.37 -1.53 -30.55
CA ALA A 290 5.82 -0.14 -30.40
C ALA A 290 5.83 0.60 -31.75
N ALA A 291 6.24 -0.07 -32.83
CA ALA A 291 6.17 0.47 -34.19
C ALA A 291 4.72 0.63 -34.67
N ASP A 292 3.83 -0.32 -34.33
CA ASP A 292 2.39 -0.23 -34.61
C ASP A 292 1.74 0.97 -33.91
N LEU A 293 2.13 1.28 -32.66
CA LEU A 293 1.67 2.48 -31.97
C LEU A 293 2.10 3.78 -32.70
N ALA A 294 3.33 3.83 -33.21
CA ALA A 294 3.80 4.97 -34.00
C ALA A 294 3.02 5.11 -35.32
N ARG A 295 2.75 3.99 -36.02
CA ARG A 295 1.89 3.95 -37.22
C ARG A 295 0.47 4.40 -36.92
N ALA A 296 -0.11 3.91 -35.82
CA ALA A 296 -1.45 4.26 -35.38
C ALA A 296 -1.61 5.78 -35.17
N ARG A 297 -0.66 6.41 -34.49
CA ARG A 297 -0.64 7.87 -34.30
C ARG A 297 -0.53 8.62 -35.63
N THR A 298 0.26 8.10 -36.56
CA THR A 298 0.46 8.69 -37.90
C THR A 298 -0.82 8.61 -38.75
N TYR A 299 -1.49 7.46 -38.73
CA TYR A 299 -2.74 7.23 -39.47
C TYR A 299 -3.98 7.83 -38.82
N ARG A 300 -3.85 8.43 -37.63
CA ARG A 300 -4.96 9.00 -36.85
C ARG A 300 -6.12 8.00 -36.69
N VAL A 301 -5.80 6.74 -36.35
CA VAL A 301 -6.82 5.75 -35.93
C VAL A 301 -7.57 6.25 -34.69
N SER A 302 -8.69 5.60 -34.37
CA SER A 302 -9.53 5.97 -33.23
C SER A 302 -8.70 6.10 -31.93
N PRO A 303 -9.04 7.07 -31.06
CA PRO A 303 -8.35 7.26 -29.78
C PRO A 303 -8.30 5.99 -28.91
N GLU A 304 -9.32 5.14 -29.02
CA GLU A 304 -9.42 3.85 -28.32
C GLU A 304 -8.31 2.87 -28.72
N VAL A 305 -8.02 2.77 -30.02
CA VAL A 305 -6.94 1.92 -30.55
C VAL A 305 -5.57 2.43 -30.10
N ILE A 306 -5.38 3.76 -30.12
CA ILE A 306 -4.13 4.36 -29.65
C ILE A 306 -3.93 4.06 -28.15
N ALA A 307 -4.96 4.25 -27.33
CA ALA A 307 -4.91 3.94 -25.90
C ALA A 307 -4.69 2.44 -25.63
N TYR A 308 -5.29 1.56 -26.44
CA TYR A 308 -5.05 0.11 -26.41
C TYR A 308 -3.57 -0.21 -26.67
N LEU A 309 -3.00 0.32 -27.75
CA LEU A 309 -1.61 0.09 -28.12
C LEU A 309 -0.61 0.67 -27.10
N GLU A 310 -0.89 1.85 -26.53
CA GLU A 310 -0.09 2.44 -25.45
C GLU A 310 -0.01 1.53 -24.23
N ARG A 311 -1.14 0.96 -23.81
CA ARG A 311 -1.19 -0.01 -22.71
C ARG A 311 -0.42 -1.28 -23.04
N LEU A 312 -0.52 -1.77 -24.27
CA LEU A 312 0.18 -2.99 -24.70
C LEU A 312 1.70 -2.82 -24.73
N VAL A 313 2.19 -1.66 -25.21
CA VAL A 313 3.62 -1.31 -25.16
C VAL A 313 4.09 -1.19 -23.71
N ALA A 314 3.30 -0.57 -22.83
CA ALA A 314 3.64 -0.47 -21.41
C ALA A 314 3.74 -1.85 -20.74
N ALA A 315 2.81 -2.77 -21.04
CA ALA A 315 2.84 -4.15 -20.53
C ALA A 315 4.09 -4.90 -21.01
N GLY A 316 4.43 -4.82 -22.30
CA GLY A 316 5.64 -5.41 -22.86
C GLY A 316 6.94 -4.86 -22.28
N HIS A 317 6.99 -3.53 -22.08
CA HIS A 317 8.15 -2.86 -21.47
C HIS A 317 8.36 -3.33 -20.02
N ASN A 318 7.27 -3.42 -19.24
CA ASN A 318 7.33 -3.92 -17.88
C ASN A 318 7.79 -5.38 -17.82
N ALA A 319 7.34 -6.22 -18.76
CA ALA A 319 7.73 -7.61 -18.85
C ALA A 319 9.23 -7.81 -19.18
N LEU A 320 9.80 -7.02 -20.10
CA LEU A 320 11.20 -7.16 -20.53
C LEU A 320 12.21 -6.48 -19.60
N TYR A 321 11.96 -5.22 -19.26
CA TYR A 321 12.97 -4.37 -18.59
C TYR A 321 12.75 -4.27 -17.08
N ARG A 322 11.55 -4.66 -16.60
CA ARG A 322 11.15 -4.46 -15.21
C ARG A 322 10.91 -5.75 -14.45
N ALA A 323 11.14 -6.91 -15.06
CA ALA A 323 11.03 -8.22 -14.43
C ALA A 323 12.15 -8.46 -13.40
N ARG A 324 12.13 -7.69 -12.31
CA ARG A 324 12.57 -8.21 -11.01
C ARG A 324 11.46 -9.14 -10.55
N ALA A 325 11.57 -10.41 -10.94
CA ALA A 325 10.76 -11.49 -10.42
C ALA A 325 10.64 -11.39 -8.89
N ARG A 326 9.51 -11.84 -8.35
CA ARG A 326 9.23 -12.05 -6.92
C ARG A 326 10.41 -12.72 -6.19
N ARG A 327 11.45 -11.97 -5.86
CA ARG A 327 12.55 -12.46 -5.03
C ARG A 327 12.03 -12.29 -3.61
N ARG A 328 11.71 -13.40 -2.93
CA ARG A 328 11.43 -13.38 -1.49
C ARG A 328 12.54 -12.55 -0.84
N LEU A 329 12.18 -11.40 -0.27
CA LEU A 329 13.17 -10.59 0.43
C LEU A 329 13.76 -11.47 1.54
N PRO A 330 15.09 -11.60 1.64
CA PRO A 330 15.68 -12.37 2.72
C PRO A 330 15.49 -11.57 4.02
N ILE A 331 14.40 -11.85 4.76
CA ILE A 331 14.00 -11.12 5.97
C ILE A 331 15.08 -11.23 7.06
N ALA A 332 15.74 -12.38 7.19
CA ALA A 332 16.73 -12.62 8.24
C ALA A 332 17.90 -11.62 8.24
N PRO A 333 18.58 -11.34 7.11
CA PRO A 333 19.56 -10.24 7.04
C PRO A 333 19.03 -8.89 7.53
N TYR A 334 17.80 -8.51 7.17
CA TYR A 334 17.23 -7.23 7.62
C TYR A 334 17.03 -7.21 9.13
N VAL A 335 16.43 -8.27 9.68
CA VAL A 335 16.13 -8.38 11.11
C VAL A 335 17.42 -8.38 11.93
N PHE A 336 18.42 -9.18 11.56
CA PHE A 336 19.61 -9.39 12.38
C PHE A 336 20.79 -8.45 12.06
N ARG A 337 20.75 -7.71 10.96
CA ARG A 337 21.86 -6.82 10.52
C ARG A 337 21.40 -5.40 10.26
N ASP A 338 20.46 -5.19 9.33
CA ASP A 338 20.11 -3.82 8.90
C ASP A 338 19.31 -3.03 9.95
N PHE A 339 18.37 -3.68 10.66
CA PHE A 339 17.59 -3.04 11.72
C PHE A 339 18.43 -2.63 12.93
N PRO A 340 19.24 -3.51 13.57
CA PRO A 340 20.08 -3.10 14.68
C PRO A 340 21.15 -2.09 14.24
N ALA A 341 21.67 -2.20 13.01
CA ALA A 341 22.61 -1.23 12.47
C ALA A 341 22.00 0.17 12.37
N ALA A 342 20.75 0.31 11.93
CA ALA A 342 20.09 1.60 11.86
C ALA A 342 19.92 2.26 13.24
N VAL A 343 19.67 1.46 14.27
CA VAL A 343 19.60 1.94 15.67
C VAL A 343 20.99 2.39 16.14
N VAL A 344 22.03 1.59 15.92
CA VAL A 344 23.41 1.92 16.29
C VAL A 344 23.91 3.16 15.56
N GLU A 345 23.59 3.31 14.27
CA GLU A 345 23.89 4.52 13.49
C GLU A 345 23.17 5.77 14.02
N SER A 346 22.01 5.57 14.68
CA SER A 346 21.16 6.64 15.21
C SER A 346 21.24 6.78 16.74
N TRP A 347 22.26 6.22 17.38
CA TRP A 347 22.35 6.17 18.84
C TRP A 347 22.23 7.53 19.55
N PRO A 348 22.69 8.69 19.01
CA PRO A 348 22.55 9.97 19.71
C PRO A 348 21.08 10.37 19.87
N TYR A 349 20.23 10.13 18.86
CA TYR A 349 18.80 10.43 18.94
C TYR A 349 18.09 9.51 19.93
N VAL A 350 18.50 8.24 19.99
CA VAL A 350 17.98 7.27 20.96
C VAL A 350 18.37 7.68 22.37
N LEU A 351 19.60 8.17 22.59
CA LEU A 351 20.04 8.70 23.88
C LEU A 351 19.23 9.94 24.28
N VAL A 352 19.00 10.89 23.36
CA VAL A 352 18.15 12.05 23.64
C VAL A 352 16.74 11.62 24.01
N ALA A 353 16.15 10.66 23.28
CA ALA A 353 14.83 10.13 23.60
C ALA A 353 14.79 9.44 24.97
N PHE A 354 15.84 8.67 25.31
CA PHE A 354 16.01 8.08 26.64
C PHE A 354 16.04 9.14 27.73
N LEU A 355 16.81 10.23 27.57
CA LEU A 355 16.89 11.31 28.57
C LEU A 355 15.57 12.08 28.69
N LEU A 356 14.92 12.39 27.57
CA LEU A 356 13.61 13.05 27.54
C LEU A 356 12.50 12.24 28.23
N PHE A 357 12.68 10.92 28.35
CA PHE A 357 11.76 10.05 29.07
C PHE A 357 12.17 9.86 30.53
N THR A 358 13.45 9.53 30.77
CA THR A 358 13.93 9.12 32.11
C THR A 358 14.06 10.27 33.09
N ILE A 359 14.41 11.48 32.63
CA ILE A 359 14.50 12.65 33.52
C ILE A 359 13.09 12.99 34.06
N PRO A 360 12.04 13.15 33.23
CA PRO A 360 10.69 13.33 33.74
C PRO A 360 10.19 12.18 34.61
N ALA A 361 10.56 10.93 34.30
CA ALA A 361 10.23 9.78 35.14
C ALA A 361 10.86 9.88 36.54
N ALA A 362 12.14 10.25 36.62
CA ALA A 362 12.83 10.46 37.90
C ALA A 362 12.20 11.62 38.69
N VAL A 363 11.84 12.72 38.02
CA VAL A 363 11.14 13.86 38.63
C VAL A 363 9.77 13.44 39.16
N GLY A 364 8.95 12.75 38.35
CA GLY A 364 7.64 12.27 38.78
C GLY A 364 7.72 11.33 39.97
N TYR A 365 8.69 10.41 39.97
CA TYR A 365 8.94 9.53 41.10
C TYR A 365 9.33 10.31 42.36
N ALA A 366 10.31 11.22 42.25
CA ALA A 366 10.81 12.00 43.38
C ALA A 366 9.73 12.89 44.01
N VAL A 367 8.95 13.59 43.18
CA VAL A 367 7.84 14.45 43.66
C VAL A 367 6.85 13.65 44.50
N LEU A 368 6.42 12.47 44.04
CA LEU A 368 5.48 11.64 44.79
C LEU A 368 6.12 11.04 46.05
N ARG A 369 7.40 10.68 46.01
CA ARG A 369 8.11 10.17 47.19
C ARG A 369 8.26 11.22 48.29
N GLU A 370 8.46 12.48 47.91
CA GLU A 370 8.60 13.59 48.85
C GLU A 370 7.25 14.15 49.32
N ARG A 371 6.24 14.13 48.45
CA ARG A 371 4.90 14.70 48.71
C ARG A 371 3.79 13.70 48.35
N PRO A 372 3.56 12.66 49.19
CA PRO A 372 2.55 11.64 48.94
C PRO A 372 1.13 12.21 48.78
N GLU A 373 0.83 13.32 49.45
CA GLU A 373 -0.46 14.02 49.39
C GLU A 373 -0.84 14.48 47.99
N LEU A 374 0.13 14.69 47.09
CA LEU A 374 -0.13 15.08 45.71
C LEU A 374 -0.71 13.94 44.87
N ALA A 375 -0.66 12.68 45.34
CA ALA A 375 -1.14 11.53 44.58
C ALA A 375 -2.60 11.68 44.12
N GLU A 376 -3.48 12.19 44.98
CA GLU A 376 -4.90 12.39 44.64
C GLU A 376 -5.13 13.50 43.60
N GLU A 377 -4.18 14.43 43.45
CA GLU A 377 -4.27 15.56 42.52
C GLU A 377 -3.67 15.23 41.14
N ILE A 378 -2.55 14.52 41.10
CA ILE A 378 -1.76 14.33 39.86
C ILE A 378 -1.76 12.90 39.32
N ALA A 379 -2.11 11.90 40.12
CA ALA A 379 -2.23 10.53 39.65
C ALA A 379 -3.67 10.22 39.21
N PRO A 380 -3.87 9.45 38.13
CA PRO A 380 -5.20 8.94 37.80
C PRO A 380 -5.82 8.18 38.98
N PRO A 381 -7.11 8.40 39.33
CA PRO A 381 -7.74 7.76 40.50
C PRO A 381 -7.68 6.22 40.48
N VAL A 382 -7.72 5.64 39.27
CA VAL A 382 -7.57 4.18 39.05
C VAL A 382 -6.19 3.69 39.46
N MET A 383 -5.14 4.52 39.36
CA MET A 383 -3.78 4.12 39.72
C MET A 383 -3.58 4.09 41.24
N VAL A 384 -4.15 5.06 41.97
CA VAL A 384 -4.11 5.10 43.44
C VAL A 384 -4.84 3.91 44.03
N SER A 385 -6.08 3.67 43.62
CA SER A 385 -6.86 2.51 44.09
C SER A 385 -6.19 1.17 43.77
N ARG A 386 -5.46 1.07 42.65
CA ARG A 386 -4.66 -0.12 42.33
C ARG A 386 -3.44 -0.28 43.22
N ALA A 387 -2.76 0.80 43.59
CA ALA A 387 -1.62 0.74 44.49
C ALA A 387 -2.04 0.27 45.89
N GLU A 388 -3.19 0.73 46.38
CA GLU A 388 -3.81 0.27 47.63
C GLU A 388 -4.15 -1.22 47.57
N GLN A 389 -4.87 -1.66 46.53
CA GLN A 389 -5.18 -3.08 46.34
C GLN A 389 -3.92 -3.94 46.22
N ALA A 390 -2.88 -3.44 45.54
CA ALA A 390 -1.61 -4.15 45.42
C ALA A 390 -0.90 -4.26 46.78
N ALA A 391 -0.96 -3.22 47.62
CA ALA A 391 -0.40 -3.23 48.97
C ALA A 391 -1.11 -4.25 49.86
N GLU A 392 -2.44 -4.28 49.84
CA GLU A 392 -3.24 -5.27 50.59
C GLU A 392 -2.92 -6.70 50.16
N ARG A 393 -2.81 -6.95 48.84
CA ARG A 393 -2.47 -8.27 48.29
C ARG A 393 -1.06 -8.69 48.68
N GLN A 394 -0.09 -7.80 48.55
CA GLN A 394 1.29 -8.06 48.94
C GLN A 394 1.41 -8.34 50.45
N ALA A 395 0.65 -7.64 51.28
CA ALA A 395 0.57 -7.90 52.73
C ALA A 395 -0.01 -9.29 53.06
N ARG A 396 -0.91 -9.82 52.22
CA ARG A 396 -1.47 -11.18 52.34
C ARG A 396 -0.59 -12.28 51.73
N GLY A 397 0.56 -11.92 51.15
CA GLY A 397 1.43 -12.86 50.42
C GLY A 397 0.86 -13.29 49.06
N ILE A 398 -0.21 -12.63 48.62
CA ILE A 398 -0.93 -12.94 47.39
C ILE A 398 -0.26 -12.19 46.24
N GLY A 399 0.28 -12.95 45.26
CA GLY A 399 0.84 -12.39 44.04
C GLY A 399 -0.22 -11.72 43.17
N TYR A 400 0.19 -11.04 42.10
CA TYR A 400 -0.72 -10.42 41.10
C TYR A 400 -1.79 -11.38 40.53
N VAL A 401 -1.57 -12.69 40.70
CA VAL A 401 -2.18 -13.77 39.92
C VAL A 401 -3.18 -14.61 40.72
N GLU A 402 -3.75 -14.11 41.83
CA GLU A 402 -4.91 -14.75 42.52
C GLU A 402 -6.25 -13.98 42.37
N THR A 403 -6.30 -12.89 41.59
CA THR A 403 -7.55 -12.16 41.24
C THR A 403 -8.44 -12.91 40.26
N GLU A 404 -9.76 -13.03 40.46
CA GLU A 404 -10.65 -13.79 39.55
C GLU A 404 -10.38 -13.57 38.04
N ASN A 405 -10.46 -14.67 37.27
CA ASN A 405 -9.97 -14.83 35.89
C ASN A 405 -10.52 -13.84 34.84
N GLU A 406 -11.53 -13.02 35.16
CA GLU A 406 -12.24 -12.23 34.15
C GLU A 406 -11.56 -10.91 33.74
N GLU A 407 -10.63 -10.35 34.54
CA GLU A 407 -10.03 -9.03 34.25
C GLU A 407 -8.57 -9.07 33.73
N ARG A 408 -7.90 -10.23 33.82
CA ARG A 408 -6.44 -10.36 33.56
C ARG A 408 -6.03 -10.18 32.09
N PRO A 409 -6.77 -10.68 31.08
CA PRO A 409 -6.38 -10.53 29.66
C PRO A 409 -6.65 -9.12 29.10
N VAL A 410 -7.68 -8.43 29.62
CA VAL A 410 -8.07 -7.09 29.17
C VAL A 410 -7.04 -6.04 29.58
N LEU A 411 -6.43 -6.19 30.76
CA LEU A 411 -5.42 -5.27 31.29
C LEU A 411 -4.06 -5.39 30.60
N ALA A 412 -3.58 -6.61 30.32
CA ALA A 412 -2.36 -6.86 29.56
C ALA A 412 -2.48 -6.33 28.11
N SER A 413 -3.61 -6.59 27.47
CA SER A 413 -3.90 -6.08 26.12
C SER A 413 -3.97 -4.55 26.04
N TRP A 414 -4.37 -3.87 27.13
CA TRP A 414 -4.43 -2.40 27.20
C TRP A 414 -3.03 -1.77 27.29
N ILE A 415 -2.08 -2.39 28.01
CA ILE A 415 -0.73 -1.85 28.21
C ILE A 415 0.13 -2.02 26.95
N ILE A 416 0.09 -3.18 26.29
CA ILE A 416 0.77 -3.41 24.99
C ILE A 416 0.23 -2.45 23.93
N SER A 417 -1.09 -2.33 23.82
CA SER A 417 -1.73 -1.43 22.86
C SER A 417 -1.33 0.01 23.13
N ASN A 418 -1.20 0.41 24.40
CA ASN A 418 -0.73 1.73 24.77
C ASN A 418 0.75 1.96 24.38
N ASN A 419 1.64 1.01 24.63
CA ASN A 419 3.06 1.16 24.27
C ASN A 419 3.31 1.19 22.76
N ILE A 420 2.53 0.43 21.98
CA ILE A 420 2.51 0.55 20.51
C ILE A 420 2.08 1.96 20.12
N MET A 421 1.01 2.50 20.72
CA MET A 421 0.51 3.85 20.44
C MET A 421 1.51 4.94 20.82
N VAL A 422 2.20 4.80 21.96
CA VAL A 422 3.30 5.71 22.37
C VAL A 422 4.44 5.67 21.35
N CYS A 423 4.87 4.49 20.92
CA CYS A 423 5.89 4.36 19.88
C CYS A 423 5.45 5.06 18.59
N LEU A 424 4.22 4.82 18.13
CA LEU A 424 3.68 5.43 16.92
C LEU A 424 3.55 6.96 17.03
N ALA A 425 3.05 7.47 18.16
CA ALA A 425 2.93 8.89 18.41
C ALA A 425 4.30 9.58 18.46
N ALA A 426 5.27 8.96 19.15
CA ALA A 426 6.64 9.46 19.22
C ALA A 426 7.29 9.52 17.84
N LEU A 427 7.09 8.52 17.00
CA LEU A 427 7.56 8.52 15.62
C LEU A 427 6.85 9.57 14.75
N ALA A 428 5.52 9.56 14.76
CA ALA A 428 4.69 10.45 13.94
C ALA A 428 4.91 11.92 14.29
N GLY A 429 5.19 12.22 15.57
CA GLY A 429 5.57 13.54 16.03
C GLY A 429 6.81 14.11 15.34
N GLY A 430 7.68 13.26 14.80
CA GLY A 430 8.83 13.66 14.00
C GLY A 430 8.45 14.39 12.71
N LEU A 431 7.29 14.05 12.13
CA LEU A 431 6.80 14.66 10.89
C LEU A 431 6.26 16.08 11.07
N VAL A 432 6.00 16.49 12.31
CA VAL A 432 5.57 17.85 12.68
C VAL A 432 6.67 18.62 13.41
N GLY A 433 7.93 18.32 13.07
CA GLY A 433 9.10 19.02 13.64
C GLY A 433 9.54 18.52 15.03
N GLY A 434 9.01 17.38 15.49
CA GLY A 434 9.47 16.70 16.71
C GLY A 434 8.81 17.16 18.01
N ILE A 435 7.98 18.21 17.99
CA ILE A 435 7.31 18.73 19.20
C ILE A 435 6.46 17.63 19.87
N LEU A 436 5.64 16.95 19.09
CA LEU A 436 4.80 15.87 19.61
C LEU A 436 5.63 14.67 20.08
N THR A 437 6.79 14.42 19.48
CA THR A 437 7.73 13.39 19.96
C THR A 437 8.22 13.71 21.36
N VAL A 438 8.67 14.95 21.57
CA VAL A 438 9.16 15.41 22.88
C VAL A 438 8.04 15.35 23.92
N LEU A 439 6.87 15.91 23.60
CA LEU A 439 5.72 15.90 24.52
C LEU A 439 5.29 14.47 24.88
N SER A 440 5.25 13.56 23.91
CA SER A 440 4.90 12.16 24.15
C SER A 440 5.91 11.48 25.09
N LEU A 441 7.22 11.65 24.86
CA LEU A 441 8.25 11.05 25.73
C LEU A 441 8.22 11.63 27.15
N VAL A 442 8.08 12.96 27.28
CA VAL A 442 8.01 13.63 28.58
C VAL A 442 6.78 13.19 29.36
N TYR A 443 5.60 13.21 28.73
CA TYR A 443 4.35 12.82 29.37
C TYR A 443 4.36 11.35 29.81
N ASN A 444 4.84 10.43 28.97
CA ASN A 444 4.90 9.01 29.32
C ASN A 444 5.96 8.73 30.38
N GLY A 445 7.11 9.42 30.31
CA GLY A 445 8.14 9.36 31.34
C GLY A 445 7.60 9.81 32.70
N LEU A 446 6.99 11.00 32.75
CA LEU A 446 6.37 11.53 33.96
C LEU A 446 5.29 10.60 34.51
N SER A 447 4.38 10.10 33.66
CA SER A 447 3.31 9.18 34.06
C SER A 447 3.86 7.89 34.68
N LEU A 448 4.91 7.32 34.10
CA LEU A 448 5.59 6.13 34.64
C LEU A 448 6.21 6.43 36.01
N GLY A 449 6.90 7.57 36.13
CA GLY A 449 7.51 8.04 37.36
C GLY A 449 6.50 8.21 38.51
N ILE A 450 5.39 8.91 38.23
CA ILE A 450 4.27 9.08 39.17
C ILE A 450 3.74 7.71 39.59
N GLY A 451 3.53 6.79 38.65
CA GLY A 451 3.07 5.43 38.95
C GLY A 451 3.98 4.68 39.92
N PHE A 452 5.29 4.68 39.68
CA PHE A 452 6.25 4.10 40.61
C PHE A 452 6.28 4.82 41.97
N GLY A 453 6.10 6.14 41.99
CA GLY A 453 6.05 6.93 43.22
C GLY A 453 4.86 6.54 44.11
N VAL A 454 3.66 6.46 43.51
CA VAL A 454 2.44 6.03 44.19
C VAL A 454 2.62 4.60 44.73
N PHE A 455 3.02 3.63 43.91
CA PHE A 455 3.21 2.25 44.36
C PHE A 455 4.29 2.12 45.45
N ALA A 456 5.34 2.94 45.40
CA ALA A 456 6.36 2.95 46.45
C ALA A 456 5.84 3.49 47.79
N ASN A 457 4.97 4.51 47.77
CA ASN A 457 4.37 5.06 48.98
C ASN A 457 3.38 4.09 49.65
N HIS A 458 2.71 3.25 48.86
CA HIS A 458 1.86 2.18 49.37
C HIS A 458 2.62 0.87 49.66
N HIS A 459 3.96 0.85 49.68
CA HIS A 459 4.77 -0.36 49.89
C HIS A 459 4.54 -1.49 48.86
N ALA A 460 3.96 -1.18 47.71
CA ALA A 460 3.62 -2.08 46.62
C ALA A 460 4.60 -2.00 45.42
N ALA A 461 5.76 -1.34 45.57
CA ALA A 461 6.73 -1.19 44.48
C ALA A 461 7.24 -2.53 43.92
N GLY A 462 7.39 -3.55 44.76
CA GLY A 462 7.80 -4.89 44.33
C GLY A 462 6.77 -5.56 43.41
N TYR A 463 5.48 -5.34 43.70
CA TYR A 463 4.37 -5.81 42.88
C TYR A 463 4.39 -5.17 41.48
N LEU A 464 4.56 -3.85 41.40
CA LEU A 464 4.67 -3.14 40.12
C LEU A 464 5.94 -3.53 39.35
N ALA A 465 7.08 -3.65 40.04
CA ALA A 465 8.35 -4.01 39.43
C ALA A 465 8.32 -5.44 38.84
N THR A 466 7.74 -6.41 39.54
CA THR A 466 7.62 -7.79 39.04
C THR A 466 6.65 -7.92 37.87
N PHE A 467 5.60 -7.09 37.84
CA PHE A 467 4.68 -7.00 36.70
C PHE A 467 5.39 -6.52 35.43
N ILE A 468 6.18 -5.44 35.54
CA ILE A 468 6.89 -4.82 34.41
C ILE A 468 8.14 -5.62 34.00
N ALA A 469 8.82 -6.28 34.96
CA ALA A 469 10.14 -6.88 34.75
C ALA A 469 10.20 -7.83 33.54
N GLY A 470 9.16 -8.62 33.29
CA GLY A 470 9.16 -9.62 32.22
C GLY A 470 9.43 -9.04 30.83
N HIS A 471 8.83 -7.90 30.49
CA HIS A 471 8.82 -7.34 29.14
C HIS A 471 9.30 -5.89 29.06
N GLY A 472 9.35 -5.16 30.18
CA GLY A 472 9.61 -3.72 30.23
C GLY A 472 10.95 -3.27 29.63
N VAL A 473 12.00 -4.12 29.69
CA VAL A 473 13.29 -3.82 29.04
C VAL A 473 13.14 -3.65 27.53
N LEU A 474 12.36 -4.53 26.88
CA LEU A 474 12.15 -4.51 25.43
C LEU A 474 11.22 -3.37 25.03
N GLU A 475 10.15 -3.14 25.79
CA GLU A 475 9.18 -2.07 25.51
C GLU A 475 9.76 -0.67 25.69
N LEU A 476 10.44 -0.41 26.81
CA LEU A 476 11.08 0.88 27.05
C LEU A 476 12.15 1.16 25.99
N THR A 477 12.94 0.14 25.63
CA THR A 477 13.89 0.27 24.51
C THR A 477 13.18 0.59 23.20
N ALA A 478 12.05 -0.06 22.91
CA ALA A 478 11.26 0.22 21.71
C ALA A 478 10.73 1.66 21.69
N ILE A 479 10.27 2.20 22.82
CA ILE A 479 9.87 3.60 22.98
C ILE A 479 11.04 4.55 22.69
N PHE A 480 12.23 4.28 23.24
CA PHE A 480 13.40 5.13 23.03
C PHE A 480 13.88 5.10 21.57
N ILE A 481 13.85 3.93 20.92
CA ILE A 481 14.17 3.80 19.50
C ILE A 481 13.15 4.58 18.66
N SER A 482 11.86 4.46 18.98
CA SER A 482 10.80 5.14 18.24
C SER A 482 10.88 6.66 18.41
N GLY A 483 11.14 7.14 19.63
CA GLY A 483 11.43 8.54 19.92
C GLY A 483 12.67 9.04 19.17
N GLY A 484 13.75 8.27 19.16
CA GLY A 484 14.96 8.59 18.39
C GLY A 484 14.70 8.66 16.88
N ALA A 485 13.88 7.75 16.34
CA ALA A 485 13.46 7.79 14.94
C ALA A 485 12.61 9.04 14.64
N GLY A 486 11.70 9.41 15.54
CA GLY A 486 10.92 10.66 15.46
C GLY A 486 11.80 11.91 15.46
N LEU A 487 12.75 12.01 16.39
CA LEU A 487 13.71 13.13 16.45
C LEU A 487 14.60 13.21 15.21
N ARG A 488 14.98 12.06 14.64
CA ARG A 488 15.75 12.00 13.39
C ARG A 488 14.95 12.52 12.19
N LEU A 489 13.66 12.20 12.11
CA LEU A 489 12.75 12.77 11.12
C LEU A 489 12.54 14.28 11.33
N ALA A 490 12.42 14.71 12.58
CA ALA A 490 12.29 16.12 12.94
C ALA A 490 13.50 16.93 12.49
N GLN A 491 14.71 16.41 12.70
CA GLN A 491 15.93 17.06 12.24
C GLN A 491 15.94 17.25 10.71
N ALA A 492 15.44 16.28 9.94
CA ALA A 492 15.34 16.40 8.49
C ALA A 492 14.44 17.56 8.03
N LEU A 493 13.47 17.97 8.86
CA LEU A 493 12.57 19.09 8.58
C LEU A 493 13.11 20.43 9.09
N VAL A 494 13.63 20.43 10.32
CA VAL A 494 14.06 21.64 11.05
C VAL A 494 15.44 22.09 10.59
N ALA A 495 16.39 21.16 10.42
CA ALA A 495 17.78 21.44 10.12
C ALA A 495 18.34 20.44 9.08
N PRO A 496 17.94 20.55 7.80
CA PRO A 496 18.31 19.60 6.75
C PRO A 496 19.77 19.69 6.28
N GLY A 497 20.54 20.70 6.74
CA GLY A 497 21.90 20.96 6.26
C GLY A 497 21.91 21.40 4.80
N ASP A 498 22.84 20.84 4.01
CA ASP A 498 23.01 21.14 2.57
C ASP A 498 21.93 20.50 1.68
N LEU A 499 21.08 19.65 2.25
CA LEU A 499 20.02 18.96 1.52
C LEU A 499 18.74 19.80 1.51
N THR A 500 17.92 19.61 0.47
CA THR A 500 16.54 20.09 0.55
C THR A 500 15.79 19.32 1.64
N ARG A 501 14.82 19.95 2.30
CA ARG A 501 13.98 19.26 3.32
C ARG A 501 13.38 17.95 2.78
N LYS A 502 13.02 17.93 1.49
CA LYS A 502 12.48 16.75 0.83
C LYS A 502 13.52 15.63 0.74
N ASP A 503 14.72 15.94 0.29
CA ASP A 503 15.79 14.94 0.13
C ASP A 503 16.31 14.46 1.49
N ALA A 504 16.44 15.37 2.45
CA ALA A 504 16.75 15.06 3.84
C ALA A 504 15.70 14.09 4.42
N LEU A 505 14.41 14.37 4.24
CA LEU A 505 13.34 13.51 4.74
C LEU A 505 13.35 12.12 4.09
N VAL A 506 13.68 12.03 2.79
CA VAL A 506 13.82 10.74 2.10
C VAL A 506 14.98 9.93 2.67
N LEU A 507 16.14 10.55 2.87
CA LEU A 507 17.33 9.87 3.40
C LEU A 507 17.15 9.47 4.87
N GLN A 508 16.72 10.40 5.71
CA GLN A 508 16.50 10.14 7.13
C GLN A 508 15.32 9.21 7.37
N GLY A 509 14.27 9.31 6.55
CA GLY A 509 13.13 8.40 6.56
C GLY A 509 13.51 6.96 6.24
N ALA A 510 14.45 6.74 5.31
CA ALA A 510 14.93 5.39 5.01
C ALA A 510 15.64 4.73 6.22
N ILE A 511 16.33 5.51 7.05
CA ILE A 511 16.98 5.03 8.28
C ILE A 511 15.92 4.82 9.37
N ALA A 512 15.02 5.79 9.56
CA ALA A 512 13.92 5.69 10.51
C ALA A 512 13.05 4.44 10.27
N VAL A 513 12.75 4.10 9.01
CA VAL A 513 12.03 2.86 8.65
C VAL A 513 12.74 1.59 9.13
N ARG A 514 14.08 1.54 9.08
CA ARG A 514 14.84 0.39 9.62
C ARG A 514 14.84 0.36 11.14
N MET A 515 14.90 1.52 11.80
CA MET A 515 14.73 1.62 13.25
C MET A 515 13.36 1.11 13.69
N ILE A 516 12.32 1.41 12.92
CA ILE A 516 10.97 0.89 13.19
C ILE A 516 10.91 -0.62 12.97
N GLY A 517 11.65 -1.15 12.00
CA GLY A 517 11.86 -2.59 11.88
C GLY A 517 12.35 -3.22 13.20
N ALA A 518 13.31 -2.58 13.87
CA ALA A 518 13.76 -3.00 15.21
C ALA A 518 12.64 -2.85 16.26
N VAL A 519 11.94 -1.72 16.31
CA VAL A 519 10.80 -1.49 17.23
C VAL A 519 9.76 -2.60 17.12
N VAL A 520 9.36 -2.94 15.89
CA VAL A 520 8.39 -4.01 15.63
C VAL A 520 8.91 -5.36 16.13
N CYS A 521 10.17 -5.71 15.87
CA CYS A 521 10.77 -6.93 16.39
C CYS A 521 10.76 -6.95 17.93
N LEU A 522 11.15 -5.86 18.57
CA LEU A 522 11.21 -5.76 20.04
C LEU A 522 9.82 -5.86 20.67
N LEU A 523 8.83 -5.11 20.18
CA LEU A 523 7.46 -5.16 20.69
C LEU A 523 6.80 -6.52 20.44
N SER A 524 7.16 -7.20 19.34
CA SER A 524 6.69 -8.57 19.09
C SER A 524 7.23 -9.54 20.13
N VAL A 525 8.52 -9.46 20.47
CA VAL A 525 9.10 -10.30 21.53
C VAL A 525 8.57 -9.89 22.91
N ALA A 526 8.38 -8.59 23.15
CA ALA A 526 7.81 -8.09 24.41
C ALA A 526 6.38 -8.60 24.65
N GLY A 527 5.50 -8.47 23.65
CA GLY A 527 4.13 -8.97 23.72
C GLY A 527 4.07 -10.50 23.87
N ALA A 528 5.06 -11.22 23.30
CA ALA A 528 5.22 -12.65 23.53
C ALA A 528 5.47 -12.96 25.00
N ILE A 529 6.46 -12.28 25.58
CA ILE A 529 6.83 -12.46 26.98
C ILE A 529 5.69 -12.03 27.89
N GLU A 530 4.95 -10.98 27.55
CA GLU A 530 3.83 -10.54 28.35
C GLU A 530 2.70 -11.57 28.40
N GLY A 531 2.23 -12.03 27.23
CA GLY A 531 1.14 -13.00 27.16
C GLY A 531 1.50 -14.37 27.77
N LEU A 532 2.77 -14.74 27.70
CA LEU A 532 3.25 -16.05 28.16
C LEU A 532 3.74 -16.04 29.62
N LEU A 533 4.54 -15.04 30.00
CA LEU A 533 5.24 -14.99 31.28
C LEU A 533 4.64 -14.00 32.26
N SER A 534 4.35 -12.75 31.84
CA SER A 534 3.82 -11.75 32.78
C SER A 534 2.44 -12.12 33.30
N ALA A 535 1.59 -12.69 32.44
CA ALA A 535 0.27 -13.19 32.83
C ALA A 535 0.30 -14.49 33.66
N SER A 536 1.48 -15.14 33.83
CA SER A 536 1.62 -16.44 34.51
C SER A 536 1.96 -16.31 36.00
N ASP A 537 1.67 -17.39 36.73
CA ASP A 537 2.03 -17.63 38.15
C ASP A 537 3.53 -17.88 38.38
N ALA A 538 4.37 -17.63 37.37
CA ALA A 538 5.80 -17.90 37.46
C ALA A 538 6.45 -17.09 38.60
N PRO A 539 7.38 -17.70 39.37
CA PRO A 539 8.09 -17.00 40.44
C PRO A 539 8.77 -15.72 39.96
N ALA A 540 8.83 -14.70 40.83
CA ALA A 540 9.46 -13.42 40.52
C ALA A 540 10.90 -13.58 39.99
N ALA A 541 11.68 -14.52 40.55
CA ALA A 541 13.03 -14.83 40.09
C ALA A 541 13.08 -15.20 38.59
N TYR A 542 12.09 -15.95 38.09
CA TYR A 542 12.03 -16.31 36.67
C TYR A 542 11.69 -15.10 35.79
N LYS A 543 10.80 -14.21 36.25
CA LYS A 543 10.47 -12.94 35.56
C LYS A 543 11.70 -12.03 35.46
N PHE A 544 12.47 -11.89 36.53
CA PHE A 544 13.74 -11.15 36.53
C PHE A 544 14.82 -11.83 35.66
N ALA A 545 14.90 -13.16 35.66
CA ALA A 545 15.84 -13.89 34.82
C ALA A 545 15.56 -13.68 33.32
N VAL A 546 14.28 -13.70 32.91
CA VAL A 546 13.88 -13.41 31.52
C VAL A 546 14.14 -11.95 31.16
N SER A 547 13.94 -11.02 32.10
CA SER A 547 14.33 -9.61 31.93
C SER A 547 15.83 -9.46 31.66
N ALA A 548 16.67 -10.09 32.48
CA ALA A 548 18.12 -10.07 32.32
C ALA A 548 18.57 -10.74 31.02
N ALA A 549 17.98 -11.88 30.66
CA ALA A 549 18.25 -12.54 29.39
C ALA A 549 17.86 -11.66 28.19
N SER A 550 16.71 -10.97 28.27
CA SER A 550 16.27 -10.01 27.24
C SER A 550 17.26 -8.85 27.08
N ALA A 551 17.79 -8.32 28.18
CA ALA A 551 18.83 -7.29 28.15
C ALA A 551 20.13 -7.77 27.48
N VAL A 552 20.57 -9.00 27.77
CA VAL A 552 21.75 -9.62 27.13
C VAL A 552 21.51 -9.84 25.64
N LEU A 553 20.36 -10.39 25.26
CA LEU A 553 19.99 -10.60 23.85
C LEU A 553 19.92 -9.27 23.09
N LEU A 554 19.40 -8.22 23.72
CA LEU A 554 19.35 -6.87 23.15
C LEU A 554 20.76 -6.29 22.95
N ALA A 555 21.68 -6.50 23.90
CA ALA A 555 23.07 -6.09 23.73
C ALA A 555 23.74 -6.83 22.56
N CYS A 556 23.53 -8.15 22.44
CA CYS A 556 23.98 -8.95 21.30
C CYS A 556 23.38 -8.47 19.97
N TYR A 557 22.09 -8.10 19.99
CA TYR A 557 21.38 -7.56 18.83
C TYR A 557 22.00 -6.24 18.34
N PHE A 558 22.32 -5.30 19.24
CA PHE A 558 23.02 -4.08 18.84
C PHE A 558 24.48 -4.31 18.46
N ALA A 559 25.15 -5.29 19.09
CA ALA A 559 26.51 -5.68 18.70
C ALA A 559 26.57 -6.21 17.26
N SER A 560 25.57 -6.98 16.82
CA SER A 560 25.49 -7.46 15.43
C SER A 560 25.33 -6.30 14.43
N GLY A 561 24.51 -5.30 14.76
CA GLY A 561 24.37 -4.07 13.98
C GLY A 561 25.68 -3.30 13.87
N ARG A 562 26.40 -3.14 14.98
CA ARG A 562 27.72 -2.48 15.01
C ARG A 562 28.76 -3.23 14.17
N ALA A 563 28.80 -4.56 14.25
CA ALA A 563 29.68 -5.39 13.44
C ALA A 563 29.39 -5.23 11.95
N TYR A 564 28.10 -5.23 11.56
CA TYR A 564 27.69 -5.03 10.17
C TYR A 564 28.10 -3.66 9.61
N LEU A 565 27.93 -2.58 10.38
CA LEU A 565 28.37 -1.24 9.99
C LEU A 565 29.89 -1.17 9.75
N ARG A 566 30.68 -1.83 10.62
CA ARG A 566 32.15 -1.92 10.45
C ARG A 566 32.52 -2.64 9.16
N THR A 567 31.94 -3.80 8.90
CA THR A 567 32.20 -4.55 7.66
C THR A 567 31.83 -3.74 6.41
N ARG A 568 30.71 -3.02 6.45
CA ARG A 568 30.27 -2.16 5.33
C ARG A 568 31.23 -1.00 5.09
N ALA A 569 31.73 -0.38 6.16
CA ALA A 569 32.71 0.70 6.08
C ALA A 569 34.05 0.19 5.49
N SER A 570 34.54 -0.97 5.95
CA SER A 570 35.75 -1.58 5.39
C SER A 570 35.60 -1.91 3.91
N ALA A 571 34.47 -2.51 3.49
CA ALA A 571 34.23 -2.84 2.09
C ALA A 571 34.15 -1.58 1.20
N ALA A 572 33.55 -0.50 1.69
CA ALA A 572 33.50 0.78 0.97
C ALA A 572 34.91 1.38 0.82
N ALA A 573 35.73 1.34 1.87
CA ALA A 573 37.12 1.80 1.82
C ALA A 573 37.96 0.99 0.82
N THR A 574 37.82 -0.34 0.80
CA THR A 574 38.48 -1.21 -0.19
C THR A 574 38.04 -0.90 -1.63
N ALA A 575 36.74 -0.64 -1.84
CA ALA A 575 36.22 -0.31 -3.16
C ALA A 575 36.76 1.04 -3.68
N VAL A 576 36.85 2.04 -2.81
CA VAL A 576 37.45 3.36 -3.14
C VAL A 576 38.94 3.23 -3.42
N ALA A 577 39.67 2.40 -2.65
CA ALA A 577 41.08 2.13 -2.91
C ALA A 577 41.29 1.41 -4.27
N ALA A 578 40.39 0.49 -4.63
CA ALA A 578 40.45 -0.23 -5.90
C ALA A 578 40.13 0.67 -7.12
N THR A 579 39.21 1.64 -6.98
CA THR A 579 38.91 2.61 -8.05
C THR A 579 39.91 3.76 -8.13
N GLY A 580 40.57 4.11 -7.02
CA GLY A 580 41.68 5.07 -7.01
C GLY A 580 42.96 4.54 -7.66
N ALA A 581 43.18 3.23 -7.66
CA ALA A 581 44.36 2.59 -8.25
C ALA A 581 44.32 2.45 -9.79
N THR A 582 43.16 2.63 -10.43
CA THR A 582 43.00 2.54 -11.89
C THR A 582 43.05 3.90 -12.60
N GLY A 583 43.28 4.99 -11.86
CA GLY A 583 43.39 6.35 -12.38
C GLY A 583 44.80 6.73 -12.88
N THR A 584 45.33 6.05 -13.90
CA THR A 584 46.28 6.72 -14.80
C THR A 584 45.47 7.64 -15.69
N THR A 585 45.53 8.93 -15.39
CA THR A 585 45.04 10.02 -16.24
C THR A 585 45.71 9.98 -17.62
N PRO A 586 44.97 9.81 -18.74
CA PRO A 586 45.45 10.33 -20.01
C PRO A 586 45.17 11.83 -20.02
N ARG A 587 46.22 12.61 -20.29
CA ARG A 587 46.20 14.07 -20.48
C ARG A 587 45.22 14.51 -21.54
#